data_AF-A0A2W7AMF9-F1
#
_entry.id   AF-A0A2W7AMF9-F1
#
_cell.length_a   1.000
_cell.length_b   1.000
_cell.length_c   1.000
_cell.angle_alpha   90.00
_cell.angle_beta   90.00
_cell.angle_gamma   90.00
#
_symmetry.space_group_name_H-M   'P 1'
#
loop_
_entity.id
_entity.type
_entity.pdbx_description
1 polymer ?
#
loop_
_entity_poly.entity_id
_entity_poly.type
_entity_poly.pdbx_seq_one_letter_code
_entity_poly.pdbx_strand_id
1 'polypeptide(L)'
;MQTGKAYSLDFRERVIAGYQKGKTTMKEVANRFAVSRSWVNNLVQRQKQTGSVSAKPHGAVAKVNSTHYPILEAIIDGQNDVTLLEIRQRFAEKTEILVSQSRICRALQEIELTRKKTFHADKQEIEAVKQLRLEYQLIMWAIETNNLMFIDESGTNLNMARTYARSRSRKGTRAPGCKPHNKVKNLALHK
;
A
#
# COMPACT_ATOMS: atom_id res chain seq x y z
N MET A 1 19.83 -22.11 -26.09
CA MET A 1 20.09 -21.96 -24.63
C MET A 1 19.35 -20.74 -24.13
N GLN A 2 18.58 -20.85 -23.05
CA GLN A 2 17.75 -19.76 -22.54
C GLN A 2 18.64 -18.74 -21.81
N THR A 3 18.94 -17.60 -22.44
CA THR A 3 19.83 -16.57 -21.88
C THR A 3 19.04 -15.63 -20.97
N GLY A 4 19.29 -15.70 -19.65
CA GLY A 4 18.87 -14.69 -18.67
C GLY A 4 17.76 -15.10 -17.69
N LYS A 5 17.06 -16.22 -17.90
CA LYS A 5 16.06 -16.73 -16.95
C LYS A 5 16.60 -17.92 -16.15
N ALA A 6 16.35 -17.90 -14.85
CA ALA A 6 16.56 -19.06 -13.99
C ALA A 6 15.68 -20.23 -14.45
N TYR A 7 16.24 -21.45 -14.48
CA TYR A 7 15.44 -22.67 -14.62
C TYR A 7 14.39 -22.77 -13.50
N SER A 8 13.25 -23.41 -13.80
CA SER A 8 12.15 -23.61 -12.85
C SER A 8 12.59 -24.36 -11.59
N LEU A 9 11.85 -24.16 -10.50
CA LEU A 9 12.09 -24.85 -9.23
C LEU A 9 12.02 -26.38 -9.40
N ASP A 10 10.96 -26.88 -10.04
CA ASP A 10 10.77 -28.30 -10.34
C ASP A 10 11.97 -28.90 -11.09
N PHE A 11 12.48 -28.20 -12.11
CA PHE A 11 13.63 -28.68 -12.87
C PHE A 11 14.89 -28.80 -11.99
N ARG A 12 15.12 -27.83 -11.10
CA ARG A 12 16.24 -27.86 -10.15
C ARG A 12 16.11 -29.00 -9.14
N GLU A 13 14.90 -29.22 -8.62
CA GLU A 13 14.61 -30.31 -7.70
C GLU A 13 14.86 -31.68 -8.36
N ARG A 14 14.42 -31.86 -9.61
CA ARG A 14 14.64 -33.10 -10.37
C ARG A 14 16.11 -33.35 -10.65
N VAL A 15 16.89 -32.32 -10.97
CA VAL A 15 18.34 -32.43 -11.17
C VAL A 15 19.04 -32.87 -9.88
N ILE A 16 18.67 -32.25 -8.75
CA ILE A 16 19.21 -32.56 -7.42
C ILE A 16 18.82 -33.98 -6.99
N ALA A 17 17.56 -34.37 -7.16
CA ALA A 17 17.09 -35.72 -6.86
C ALA A 17 17.82 -36.77 -7.72
N GLY A 18 18.09 -36.44 -8.99
CA GLY A 18 18.91 -37.25 -9.89
C GLY A 18 20.33 -37.47 -9.37
N TYR A 19 20.95 -36.42 -8.80
CA TYR A 19 22.28 -36.50 -8.20
C TYR A 19 22.29 -37.27 -6.85
N GLN A 20 21.28 -37.06 -6.01
CA GLN A 20 21.18 -37.68 -4.67
C GLN A 20 20.92 -39.19 -4.70
N LYS A 21 20.43 -39.75 -5.81
CA LYS A 21 20.25 -41.21 -6.00
C LYS A 21 21.58 -42.00 -6.03
N GLY A 22 22.72 -41.35 -5.79
CA GLY A 22 23.97 -41.99 -5.33
C GLY A 22 24.78 -42.75 -6.39
N LYS A 23 24.28 -42.87 -7.62
CA LYS A 23 24.92 -43.66 -8.69
C LYS A 23 25.40 -42.85 -9.90
N THR A 24 25.40 -41.52 -9.81
CA THR A 24 25.74 -40.66 -10.96
C THR A 24 26.68 -39.53 -10.61
N THR A 25 27.69 -39.30 -11.45
CA THR A 25 28.59 -38.14 -11.32
C THR A 25 27.89 -36.84 -11.73
N MET A 26 28.38 -35.69 -11.27
CA MET A 26 27.84 -34.38 -11.69
C MET A 26 27.87 -34.18 -13.21
N LYS A 27 28.83 -34.81 -13.90
CA LYS A 27 28.96 -34.78 -15.37
C LYS A 27 27.87 -35.59 -16.05
N GLU A 28 27.55 -36.78 -15.54
CA GLU A 28 26.46 -37.61 -16.05
C GLU A 28 25.10 -36.96 -15.84
N VAL A 29 24.88 -36.35 -14.67
CA VAL A 29 23.65 -35.57 -14.40
C VAL A 29 23.54 -34.41 -15.38
N ALA A 30 24.62 -33.65 -15.57
CA ALA A 30 24.65 -32.54 -16.52
C ALA A 30 24.30 -32.98 -17.95
N ASN A 31 24.87 -34.10 -18.42
CA ASN A 31 24.58 -34.66 -19.73
C ASN A 31 23.13 -35.15 -19.84
N ARG A 32 22.62 -35.86 -18.83
CA ARG A 32 21.24 -36.38 -18.80
C ARG A 32 20.19 -35.28 -18.89
N PHE A 33 20.44 -34.15 -18.22
CA PHE A 33 19.52 -33.01 -18.19
C PHE A 33 19.86 -31.92 -19.22
N ALA A 34 20.84 -32.16 -20.10
CA ALA A 34 21.32 -31.20 -21.11
C ALA A 34 21.66 -29.81 -20.54
N VAL A 35 22.30 -29.78 -19.37
CA VAL A 35 22.74 -28.55 -18.67
C VAL A 35 24.25 -28.53 -18.49
N SER A 36 24.81 -27.35 -18.21
CA SER A 36 26.24 -27.22 -17.91
C SER A 36 26.61 -27.88 -16.57
N ARG A 37 27.77 -28.55 -16.51
CA ARG A 37 28.34 -29.10 -15.26
C ARG A 37 28.49 -28.05 -14.16
N SER A 38 28.91 -26.83 -14.52
CA SER A 38 29.07 -25.72 -13.58
C SER A 38 27.76 -25.35 -12.89
N TRP A 39 26.65 -25.33 -13.64
CA TRP A 39 25.32 -25.08 -13.09
C TRP A 39 24.89 -26.16 -12.08
N VAL A 40 25.12 -27.44 -12.40
CA VAL A 40 24.83 -28.56 -11.47
C VAL A 40 25.67 -28.44 -10.20
N ASN A 41 26.96 -28.14 -10.32
CA ASN A 41 27.84 -27.93 -9.16
C ASN A 41 27.34 -26.77 -8.27
N ASN A 42 27.01 -25.62 -8.87
CA ASN A 42 26.47 -24.47 -8.15
C ASN A 42 25.15 -24.78 -7.45
N LEU A 43 24.31 -25.63 -8.06
CA LEU A 43 23.04 -26.06 -7.49
C LEU A 43 23.24 -26.96 -6.27
N VAL A 44 24.14 -27.94 -6.36
CA VAL A 44 24.50 -28.84 -5.25
C VAL A 44 25.17 -28.06 -4.10
N GLN A 45 26.09 -27.17 -4.41
CA GLN A 45 26.73 -26.28 -3.43
C GLN A 45 25.68 -25.46 -2.66
N ARG A 46 24.72 -24.88 -3.38
CA ARG A 46 23.63 -24.11 -2.76
C ARG A 46 22.78 -24.97 -1.83
N GLN A 47 22.39 -26.17 -2.25
CA GLN A 47 21.61 -27.07 -1.40
C GLN A 47 22.39 -27.41 -0.12
N LYS A 48 23.70 -27.65 -0.21
CA LYS A 48 24.55 -27.90 0.96
C LYS A 48 24.66 -26.70 1.90
N GLN A 49 24.78 -25.49 1.36
CA GLN A 49 24.97 -24.27 2.15
C GLN A 49 23.67 -23.71 2.76
N THR A 50 22.56 -23.81 2.03
CA THR A 50 21.30 -23.11 2.37
C THR A 50 20.11 -24.05 2.55
N GLY A 51 20.25 -25.35 2.27
CA GLY A 51 19.15 -26.31 2.26
C GLY A 51 18.17 -26.14 1.09
N SER A 52 18.26 -25.05 0.31
CA SER A 52 17.32 -24.72 -0.76
C SER A 52 17.94 -24.85 -2.14
N VAL A 53 17.14 -25.27 -3.13
CA VAL A 53 17.52 -25.29 -4.56
C VAL A 53 17.01 -24.05 -5.31
N SER A 54 16.28 -23.18 -4.64
CA SER A 54 15.67 -21.97 -5.19
C SER A 54 16.71 -21.01 -5.77
N ALA A 55 16.31 -20.26 -6.80
CA ALA A 55 17.14 -19.20 -7.37
C ALA A 55 17.43 -18.12 -6.31
N LYS A 56 18.56 -17.43 -6.45
CA LYS A 56 18.76 -16.18 -5.69
C LYS A 56 17.70 -15.18 -6.17
N PRO A 57 17.10 -14.38 -5.27
CA PRO A 57 16.29 -13.26 -5.70
C PRO A 57 17.12 -12.36 -6.61
N HIS A 58 16.53 -11.94 -7.72
CA HIS A 58 17.15 -10.98 -8.63
C HIS A 58 16.87 -9.56 -8.14
N GLY A 59 17.90 -8.72 -8.14
CA GLY A 59 17.79 -7.30 -7.79
C GLY A 59 18.23 -6.98 -6.35
N ALA A 60 18.36 -5.68 -6.08
CA ALA A 60 18.66 -5.18 -4.75
C ALA A 60 17.39 -5.13 -3.88
N VAL A 61 17.56 -5.36 -2.57
CA VAL A 61 16.49 -5.14 -1.60
C VAL A 61 16.18 -3.64 -1.55
N ALA A 62 14.90 -3.30 -1.56
CA ALA A 62 14.48 -1.90 -1.51
C ALA A 62 14.85 -1.27 -0.15
N LYS A 63 15.29 0.01 -0.18
CA LYS A 63 15.70 0.75 1.04
C LYS A 63 14.60 0.87 2.09
N VAL A 64 13.36 1.08 1.65
CA VAL A 64 12.17 0.90 2.49
C VAL A 64 11.73 -0.55 2.32
N ASN A 65 11.43 -1.27 3.38
CA ASN A 65 11.05 -2.67 3.37
C ASN A 65 10.02 -2.92 4.48
N SER A 66 9.62 -4.18 4.68
CA SER A 66 8.61 -4.57 5.67
C SER A 66 8.87 -4.06 7.08
N THR A 67 10.13 -3.92 7.50
CA THR A 67 10.50 -3.38 8.81
C THR A 67 10.07 -1.91 8.98
N HIS A 68 9.99 -1.18 7.87
CA HIS A 68 9.70 0.26 7.85
C HIS A 68 8.22 0.58 7.61
N TYR A 69 7.39 -0.42 7.27
CA TYR A 69 5.96 -0.22 7.01
C TYR A 69 5.18 0.30 8.22
N PRO A 70 5.40 -0.21 9.46
CA PRO A 70 4.73 0.31 10.66
C PRO A 70 4.99 1.81 10.89
N ILE A 71 6.16 2.32 10.47
CA ILE A 71 6.51 3.74 10.61
C ILE A 71 5.68 4.59 9.65
N LEU A 72 5.47 4.11 8.42
CA LEU A 72 4.63 4.79 7.43
C LEU A 72 3.16 4.80 7.85
N GLU A 73 2.68 3.68 8.41
CA GLU A 73 1.34 3.58 9.00
C GLU A 73 1.18 4.60 10.14
N ALA A 74 2.12 4.65 11.09
CA ALA A 74 2.08 5.60 12.20
C ALA A 74 2.07 7.07 11.76
N ILE A 75 2.76 7.41 10.66
CA ILE A 75 2.73 8.78 10.10
C ILE A 75 1.34 9.13 9.55
N ILE A 76 0.70 8.18 8.87
CA ILE A 76 -0.63 8.37 8.28
C ILE A 76 -1.72 8.35 9.38
N ASP A 77 -1.51 7.57 10.42
CA ASP A 77 -2.40 7.48 11.58
C ASP A 77 -2.47 8.80 12.36
N GLY A 78 -1.35 9.51 12.46
CA GLY A 78 -1.33 10.84 13.07
C GLY A 78 -2.02 11.90 12.23
N GLN A 79 -1.99 11.77 10.90
CA GLN A 79 -2.62 12.71 9.99
C GLN A 79 -2.88 12.05 8.62
N ASN A 80 -4.15 11.92 8.23
CA ASN A 80 -4.53 11.16 7.03
C ASN A 80 -4.33 11.93 5.71
N ASP A 81 -4.18 13.26 5.75
CA ASP A 81 -4.09 14.14 4.58
C ASP A 81 -2.65 14.63 4.30
N VAL A 82 -1.67 13.90 4.81
CA VAL A 82 -0.22 14.18 4.63
C VAL A 82 0.18 13.91 3.19
N THR A 83 0.95 14.85 2.62
CA THR A 83 1.51 14.76 1.26
C THR A 83 2.68 13.78 1.19
N LEU A 84 3.02 13.32 -0.02
CA LEU A 84 4.19 12.44 -0.21
C LEU A 84 5.50 13.09 0.25
N LEU A 85 5.65 14.41 0.12
CA LEU A 85 6.82 15.15 0.56
C LEU A 85 6.91 15.18 2.09
N GLU A 86 5.79 15.50 2.75
CA GLU A 86 5.71 15.50 4.22
C GLU A 86 5.92 14.07 4.78
N ILE A 87 5.37 13.02 4.14
CA ILE A 87 5.65 11.62 4.53
C ILE A 87 7.14 11.31 4.39
N ARG A 88 7.77 11.70 3.27
CA ARG A 88 9.21 11.49 3.04
C ARG A 88 10.05 12.15 4.14
N GLN A 89 9.71 13.39 4.49
CA GLN A 89 10.44 14.14 5.51
C GLN A 89 10.29 13.48 6.89
N ARG A 90 9.06 13.23 7.34
CA ARG A 90 8.78 12.56 8.62
C ARG A 90 9.38 11.15 8.69
N PHE A 91 9.44 10.45 7.56
CA PHE A 91 10.08 9.15 7.46
C PHE A 91 11.60 9.24 7.64
N ALA A 92 12.25 10.20 6.96
CA ALA A 92 13.68 10.41 7.09
C ALA A 92 14.07 10.87 8.51
N GLU A 93 13.25 11.69 9.16
CA GLU A 93 13.44 12.10 10.57
C GLU A 93 13.41 10.91 11.54
N LYS A 94 12.54 9.91 11.29
CA LYS A 94 12.39 8.74 12.18
C LYS A 94 13.38 7.60 11.90
N THR A 95 13.88 7.48 10.67
CA THR A 95 14.67 6.32 10.23
C THR A 95 16.08 6.68 9.78
N GLU A 96 16.40 7.96 9.63
CA GLU A 96 17.63 8.49 9.00
C GLU A 96 17.83 8.03 7.54
N ILE A 97 16.83 7.37 6.94
CA ILE A 97 16.91 6.88 5.57
C ILE A 97 16.26 7.88 4.63
N LEU A 98 17.10 8.55 3.83
CA LEU A 98 16.62 9.40 2.74
C LEU A 98 16.26 8.58 1.50
N VAL A 99 14.99 8.66 1.09
CA VAL A 99 14.48 8.03 -0.14
C VAL A 99 13.73 9.02 -1.03
N SER A 100 13.58 8.66 -2.31
CA SER A 100 12.78 9.45 -3.25
C SER A 100 11.29 9.39 -2.93
N GLN A 101 10.53 10.41 -3.35
CA GLN A 101 9.07 10.41 -3.21
C GLN A 101 8.44 9.21 -3.93
N SER A 102 9.01 8.79 -5.06
CA SER A 102 8.55 7.61 -5.81
C SER A 102 8.71 6.31 -5.01
N ARG A 103 9.78 6.16 -4.20
CA ARG A 103 9.94 4.98 -3.34
C ARG A 103 8.89 4.96 -2.24
N ILE A 104 8.60 6.10 -1.62
CA ILE A 104 7.52 6.25 -0.64
C ILE A 104 6.17 5.90 -1.28
N CYS A 105 5.89 6.41 -2.48
CA CYS A 105 4.67 6.09 -3.21
C CYS A 105 4.51 4.58 -3.43
N ARG A 106 5.57 3.90 -3.88
CA ARG A 106 5.57 2.44 -4.04
C ARG A 106 5.40 1.70 -2.72
N ALA A 107 6.06 2.15 -1.64
CA ALA A 107 5.92 1.55 -0.31
C ALA A 107 4.48 1.62 0.18
N LEU A 108 3.82 2.77 0.00
CA LEU A 108 2.42 2.94 0.37
C LEU A 108 1.46 2.10 -0.49
N GLN A 109 1.82 1.79 -1.74
CA GLN A 109 1.08 0.85 -2.57
C GLN A 109 1.28 -0.60 -2.11
N GLU A 110 2.51 -0.97 -1.71
CA GLU A 110 2.85 -2.29 -1.15
C GLU A 110 2.07 -2.56 0.15
N ILE A 111 1.78 -1.53 0.95
CA ILE A 111 0.98 -1.59 2.19
C ILE A 111 -0.53 -1.41 1.91
N GLU A 112 -0.93 -1.25 0.65
CA GLU A 112 -2.33 -1.04 0.22
C GLU A 112 -3.01 0.24 0.78
N LEU A 113 -2.25 1.24 1.21
CA LEU A 113 -2.76 2.53 1.71
C LEU A 113 -3.13 3.47 0.56
N THR A 114 -4.35 3.31 0.06
CA THR A 114 -4.86 4.03 -1.11
C THR A 114 -5.26 5.48 -0.82
N ARG A 115 -5.15 6.33 -1.84
CA ARG A 115 -5.49 7.76 -1.78
C ARG A 115 -6.94 7.99 -2.20
N LYS A 116 -7.85 8.09 -1.23
CA LYS A 116 -9.27 8.46 -1.44
C LYS A 116 -9.80 9.22 -0.23
N LYS A 117 -10.57 10.29 -0.45
CA LYS A 117 -11.21 11.11 0.60
C LYS A 117 -12.72 11.25 0.39
N THR A 118 -13.49 11.33 1.46
CA THR A 118 -14.90 11.79 1.51
C THR A 118 -14.98 13.02 2.40
N PHE A 119 -15.85 13.96 2.02
CA PHE A 119 -16.05 15.18 2.78
C PHE A 119 -17.38 15.15 3.52
N HIS A 120 -17.36 15.64 4.75
CA HIS A 120 -18.55 15.95 5.54
C HIS A 120 -18.44 17.41 6.01
N ALA A 121 -19.56 18.02 6.37
CA ALA A 121 -19.54 19.39 6.88
C ALA A 121 -18.91 19.43 8.28
N ASP A 122 -17.99 20.36 8.54
CA ASP A 122 -17.29 20.49 9.84
C ASP A 122 -18.27 20.59 11.02
N LYS A 123 -19.43 21.23 10.81
CA LYS A 123 -20.48 21.34 11.82
C LYS A 123 -20.99 19.98 12.32
N GLN A 124 -20.86 18.91 11.53
CA GLN A 124 -21.23 17.55 11.93
C GLN A 124 -20.32 16.98 13.03
N GLU A 125 -19.13 17.55 13.23
CA GLU A 125 -18.24 17.14 14.31
C GLU A 125 -18.62 17.78 15.66
N ILE A 126 -19.48 18.81 15.66
CA ILE A 126 -19.99 19.46 16.86
C ILE A 126 -20.93 18.48 17.59
N GLU A 127 -20.70 18.27 18.89
CA GLU A 127 -21.39 17.26 19.67
C GLU A 127 -22.93 17.42 19.67
N ALA A 128 -23.41 18.65 19.80
CA ALA A 128 -24.84 18.96 19.70
C ALA A 128 -25.44 18.57 18.34
N VAL A 129 -24.70 18.75 17.25
CA VAL A 129 -25.15 18.39 15.89
C VAL A 129 -25.13 16.88 15.67
N LYS A 130 -24.22 16.14 16.31
CA LYS A 130 -24.22 14.67 16.29
C LYS A 130 -25.46 14.10 16.97
N GLN A 131 -25.80 14.62 18.15
CA GLN A 131 -26.99 14.20 18.91
C GLN A 131 -28.26 14.45 18.10
N LEU A 132 -28.43 15.66 17.54
CA LEU A 132 -29.58 16.00 16.69
C LEU A 132 -29.68 15.07 15.47
N ARG A 133 -28.56 14.63 14.90
CA ARG A 133 -28.56 13.70 13.76
C ARG A 133 -28.97 12.28 14.14
N LEU A 134 -28.57 11.81 15.32
CA LEU A 134 -29.00 10.52 15.84
C LEU A 134 -30.51 10.51 16.08
N GLU A 135 -31.02 11.55 16.75
CA GLU A 135 -32.47 11.74 16.97
C GLU A 135 -33.24 11.82 15.66
N TYR A 136 -32.74 12.61 14.69
CA TYR A 136 -33.34 12.71 13.36
C TYR A 136 -33.37 11.36 12.62
N GLN A 137 -32.31 10.56 12.69
CA GLN A 137 -32.29 9.23 12.06
C GLN A 137 -33.33 8.29 12.66
N LEU A 138 -33.52 8.32 13.99
CA LEU A 138 -34.53 7.52 14.67
C LEU A 138 -35.94 7.93 14.24
N ILE A 139 -36.20 9.24 14.14
CA ILE A 139 -37.48 9.77 13.65
C ILE A 139 -37.71 9.35 12.18
N MET A 140 -36.68 9.46 11.34
CA MET A 140 -36.77 9.08 9.92
C MET A 140 -37.03 7.60 9.70
N TRP A 141 -36.47 6.72 10.54
CA TRP A 141 -36.75 5.28 10.46
C TRP A 141 -38.18 4.91 10.84
N ALA A 142 -38.87 5.75 11.61
CA ALA A 142 -40.26 5.52 11.99
C ALA A 142 -41.27 6.00 10.92
N ILE A 143 -40.82 6.78 9.92
CA ILE A 143 -41.70 7.35 8.90
C ILE A 143 -41.73 6.43 7.67
N GLU A 144 -42.93 6.09 7.20
CA GLU A 144 -43.11 5.32 5.98
C GLU A 144 -42.61 6.10 4.76
N THR A 145 -41.82 5.45 3.91
CA THR A 145 -41.15 6.08 2.77
C THR A 145 -42.09 6.71 1.75
N ASN A 146 -43.34 6.25 1.68
CA ASN A 146 -44.35 6.75 0.74
C ASN A 146 -44.89 8.15 1.09
N ASN A 147 -44.65 8.61 2.32
CA ASN A 147 -45.12 9.91 2.81
C ASN A 147 -44.00 10.98 2.86
N LEU A 148 -42.81 10.66 2.35
CA LEU A 148 -41.66 11.58 2.36
C LEU A 148 -41.58 12.38 1.06
N MET A 149 -41.76 13.70 1.18
CA MET A 149 -41.40 14.65 0.12
C MET A 149 -40.13 15.41 0.52
N PHE A 150 -39.15 15.44 -0.38
CA PHE A 150 -37.88 16.15 -0.18
C PHE A 150 -37.85 17.41 -1.02
N ILE A 151 -37.46 18.52 -0.41
CA ILE A 151 -37.21 19.81 -1.08
C ILE A 151 -35.76 20.16 -0.81
N ASP A 152 -34.96 20.34 -1.87
CA ASP A 152 -33.54 20.67 -1.78
C ASP A 152 -33.22 21.93 -2.59
N GLU A 153 -32.39 22.81 -2.04
CA GLU A 153 -31.90 24.02 -2.69
C GLU A 153 -30.39 23.85 -2.96
N SER A 154 -29.98 24.04 -4.21
CA SER A 154 -28.57 23.82 -4.60
C SER A 154 -27.80 25.15 -4.71
N GLY A 155 -26.59 25.19 -4.14
CA GLY A 155 -25.66 26.31 -4.24
C GLY A 155 -24.20 25.86 -4.38
N THR A 156 -23.38 26.60 -5.13
CA THR A 156 -21.96 26.28 -5.38
C THR A 156 -21.02 26.98 -4.38
N ASN A 157 -19.96 26.30 -3.92
CA ASN A 157 -19.15 26.71 -2.77
C ASN A 157 -17.66 26.90 -3.10
N LEU A 158 -17.03 27.97 -2.58
CA LEU A 158 -15.63 28.38 -2.83
C LEU A 158 -14.60 27.83 -1.82
N ASN A 159 -15.02 26.98 -0.88
CA ASN A 159 -14.14 26.55 0.20
C ASN A 159 -12.94 25.72 -0.29
N MET A 160 -11.74 26.02 0.23
CA MET A 160 -10.49 25.30 -0.07
C MET A 160 -10.21 24.24 1.00
N ALA A 161 -10.24 22.96 0.63
CA ALA A 161 -9.77 21.86 1.46
C ALA A 161 -8.97 20.87 0.60
N ARG A 162 -7.95 20.24 1.19
CA ARG A 162 -7.17 19.19 0.50
C ARG A 162 -8.11 18.06 0.07
N THR A 163 -8.26 17.86 -1.24
CA THR A 163 -9.21 16.93 -1.88
C THR A 163 -8.84 15.46 -1.74
N TYR A 164 -7.67 15.17 -1.18
CA TYR A 164 -7.14 13.82 -1.08
C TYR A 164 -6.56 13.56 0.31
N ALA A 165 -6.78 12.34 0.79
CA ALA A 165 -6.23 11.78 2.01
C ALA A 165 -5.99 10.27 1.77
N ARG A 166 -5.22 9.63 2.64
CA ARG A 166 -4.95 8.19 2.59
C ARG A 166 -5.86 7.47 3.55
N SER A 167 -6.52 6.43 3.05
CA SER A 167 -7.40 5.58 3.85
C SER A 167 -6.60 4.49 4.54
N ARG A 168 -7.00 4.17 5.77
CA ARG A 168 -6.37 3.18 6.65
C ARG A 168 -6.78 1.73 6.31
N SER A 169 -7.90 1.52 5.63
CA SER A 169 -8.35 0.15 5.30
C SER A 169 -7.77 -0.34 3.97
N ARG A 170 -7.66 -1.67 3.85
CA ARG A 170 -7.35 -2.36 2.59
C ARG A 170 -8.16 -1.74 1.45
N LYS A 171 -7.50 -1.64 0.29
CA LYS A 171 -7.98 -1.05 -0.95
C LYS A 171 -9.52 -1.05 -1.08
N GLY A 172 -10.14 0.13 -0.96
CA GLY A 172 -11.59 0.27 -1.17
C GLY A 172 -12.26 1.35 -0.33
N THR A 173 -11.78 1.61 0.89
CA THR A 173 -12.40 2.58 1.79
C THR A 173 -11.90 4.00 1.54
N ARG A 174 -12.70 4.99 1.93
CA ARG A 174 -12.39 6.43 1.77
C ARG A 174 -12.04 7.02 3.12
N ALA A 175 -10.99 7.85 3.16
CA ALA A 175 -10.62 8.58 4.35
C ALA A 175 -11.65 9.68 4.63
N PRO A 176 -12.22 9.77 5.85
CA PRO A 176 -13.08 10.87 6.20
C PRO A 176 -12.27 12.16 6.30
N GLY A 177 -12.89 13.27 5.92
CA GLY A 177 -12.38 14.60 6.17
C GLY A 177 -13.51 15.59 6.25
N CYS A 178 -13.27 16.68 6.97
CA CYS A 178 -14.21 17.76 7.12
C CYS A 178 -13.90 18.86 6.07
N LYS A 179 -14.94 19.54 5.59
CA LYS A 179 -14.82 20.77 4.81
C LYS A 179 -15.86 21.79 5.32
N PRO A 180 -15.48 23.08 5.45
CA PRO A 180 -16.44 24.09 5.84
C PRO A 180 -17.58 24.14 4.84
N HIS A 181 -18.81 24.26 5.34
CA HIS A 181 -20.02 24.24 4.52
C HIS A 181 -20.54 25.65 4.19
N ASN A 182 -20.21 26.67 5.00
CA ASN A 182 -20.66 28.05 4.81
C ASN A 182 -19.57 28.95 4.18
N LYS A 183 -20.00 30.03 3.53
CA LYS A 183 -19.17 31.13 3.00
C LYS A 183 -18.21 31.62 4.07
N VAL A 184 -16.91 31.45 3.85
CA VAL A 184 -15.90 32.21 4.60
C VAL A 184 -16.08 33.71 4.32
N LYS A 185 -15.76 34.58 5.30
CA LYS A 185 -15.71 36.04 5.08
C LYS A 185 -14.82 36.33 3.87
N ASN A 186 -15.32 37.11 2.90
CA ASN A 186 -14.50 37.61 1.79
C ASN A 186 -13.35 38.44 2.35
N LEU A 187 -12.12 38.12 1.94
CA LEU A 187 -10.96 38.95 2.26
C LEU A 187 -10.96 40.14 1.29
N ALA A 188 -11.26 41.35 1.77
CA ALA A 188 -11.10 42.57 0.97
C ALA A 188 -9.63 43.00 1.04
N LEU A 189 -8.94 42.98 -0.10
CA LEU A 189 -7.65 43.65 -0.26
C LEU A 189 -7.92 45.08 -0.70
N HIS A 190 -7.75 46.03 0.20
CA HIS A 190 -7.66 47.44 -0.17
C HIS A 190 -6.24 47.71 -0.68
N LYS A 191 -6.13 48.24 -1.91
CA LYS A 191 -4.90 48.81 -2.44
C LYS A 191 -4.68 50.20 -1.88
#